data_AF-A0A1Q9EAF3-F1
#
_entry.id   AF-A0A1Q9EAF3-F1
#
_cell.length_a   1.000
_cell.length_b   1.000
_cell.length_c   1.000
_cell.angle_alpha   90.00
_cell.angle_beta   90.00
_cell.angle_gamma   90.00
#
_symmetry.space_group_name_H-M   'P 1'
#
loop_
_entity.id
_entity.type
_entity.pdbx_description
1 polymer ?
#
loop_
_entity_poly.entity_id
_entity_poly.type
_entity_poly.pdbx_seq_one_letter_code
_entity_poly.pdbx_strand_id
1 'polypeptide(L)'
;MLTSCGISESAATKTLAAYLQFSWDIVRMPEYRWSVGLMALAAMLLPVVWILQILMFNLPDQLNVLKGSVLSGLLLLFALDQLAFPSVPCHDWASQFQNLAFRRPFLHLILGSNKSFGLKLVDALWAAELGDFSRLRRYLPDPDIAEEVLRICREVQRSESDIRSRFRMRDGSE
;
A
#
# COMPACT_ATOMS: atom_id res chain seq x y z
N MET A 1 -9.31 -30.46 -24.40
CA MET A 1 -10.58 -29.72 -24.24
C MET A 1 -10.56 -28.94 -22.92
N LEU A 2 -9.88 -27.79 -22.90
CA LEU A 2 -9.83 -26.85 -21.75
C LEU A 2 -9.83 -25.41 -22.29
N THR A 3 -10.80 -25.07 -23.15
CA THR A 3 -10.86 -23.78 -23.86
C THR A 3 -11.92 -22.81 -23.33
N SER A 4 -12.50 -23.05 -22.15
CA SER A 4 -13.57 -22.19 -21.58
C SER A 4 -13.16 -21.48 -20.29
N CYS A 5 -11.97 -20.87 -20.26
CA CYS A 5 -11.50 -20.07 -19.12
C CYS A 5 -10.91 -18.69 -19.52
N GLY A 6 -11.31 -18.14 -20.66
CA GLY A 6 -10.79 -16.83 -21.12
C GLY A 6 -11.51 -15.61 -20.53
N ILE A 7 -12.82 -15.73 -20.24
CA ILE A 7 -13.65 -14.58 -19.83
C ILE A 7 -13.43 -14.23 -18.35
N SER A 8 -13.07 -15.21 -17.51
CA SER A 8 -12.83 -14.99 -16.08
C SER A 8 -11.54 -14.21 -15.79
N GLU A 9 -10.50 -14.37 -16.63
CA GLU A 9 -9.17 -13.80 -16.37
C GLU A 9 -9.12 -12.27 -16.59
N SER A 10 -9.87 -11.76 -17.59
CA SER A 10 -9.96 -10.32 -17.86
C SER A 10 -10.68 -9.55 -16.74
N ALA A 11 -11.72 -10.14 -16.14
CA ALA A 11 -12.42 -9.51 -15.02
C ALA A 11 -11.54 -9.45 -13.76
N ALA A 12 -10.80 -10.53 -13.46
CA ALA A 12 -9.94 -10.62 -12.29
C ALA A 12 -8.72 -9.66 -12.33
N THR A 13 -8.23 -9.34 -13.53
CA THR A 13 -7.07 -8.43 -13.69
C THR A 13 -7.46 -6.96 -13.54
N LYS A 14 -8.66 -6.56 -14.00
CA LYS A 14 -9.19 -5.20 -13.78
C LYS A 14 -9.49 -4.92 -12.31
N THR A 15 -10.03 -5.91 -11.58
CA THR A 15 -10.29 -5.75 -10.14
C THR A 15 -9.01 -5.57 -9.33
N LEU A 16 -7.89 -6.15 -9.77
CA LEU A 16 -6.59 -5.97 -9.12
C LEU A 16 -6.10 -4.51 -9.18
N ALA A 17 -6.20 -3.87 -10.35
CA ALA A 17 -5.76 -2.47 -10.52
C ALA A 17 -6.58 -1.52 -9.64
N ALA A 18 -7.91 -1.68 -9.67
CA ALA A 18 -8.82 -0.92 -8.82
C ALA A 18 -8.56 -1.14 -7.32
N TYR A 19 -8.29 -2.37 -6.91
CA TYR A 19 -7.97 -2.68 -5.52
C TYR A 19 -6.61 -2.12 -5.08
N LEU A 20 -5.60 -2.15 -5.96
CA LEU A 20 -4.29 -1.54 -5.68
C LEU A 20 -4.43 -0.03 -5.51
N GLN A 21 -5.18 0.62 -6.39
CA GLN A 21 -5.51 2.04 -6.28
C GLN A 21 -6.24 2.34 -4.96
N PHE A 22 -7.30 1.58 -4.65
CA PHE A 22 -8.01 1.73 -3.38
C PHE A 22 -7.08 1.65 -2.17
N SER A 23 -6.11 0.72 -2.19
CA SER A 23 -5.12 0.59 -1.11
C SER A 23 -4.18 1.80 -1.00
N TRP A 24 -3.86 2.46 -2.11
CA TRP A 24 -3.06 3.70 -2.11
C TRP A 24 -3.89 4.90 -1.66
N ASP A 25 -5.17 4.95 -2.05
CA ASP A 25 -6.07 6.05 -1.73
C ASP A 25 -6.41 6.07 -0.23
N ILE A 26 -6.72 4.91 0.39
CA ILE A 26 -6.97 4.81 1.84
C ILE A 26 -5.85 5.47 2.65
N VAL A 27 -4.61 5.21 2.26
CA VAL A 27 -3.44 5.69 3.00
C VAL A 27 -3.28 7.22 2.94
N ARG A 28 -3.80 7.84 1.88
CA ARG A 28 -3.78 9.28 1.70
C ARG A 28 -4.91 9.99 2.44
N MET A 29 -5.95 9.27 2.84
CA MET A 29 -7.07 9.83 3.59
C MET A 29 -6.62 10.24 5.01
N PRO A 30 -6.87 11.49 5.44
CA PRO A 30 -6.50 11.94 6.78
C PRO A 30 -7.26 11.18 7.87
N GLU A 31 -8.49 10.74 7.61
CA GLU A 31 -9.31 9.96 8.54
C GLU A 31 -8.63 8.64 8.90
N TYR A 32 -8.05 7.96 7.91
CA TYR A 32 -7.30 6.73 8.12
C TYR A 32 -6.12 6.96 9.07
N ARG A 33 -5.37 8.05 8.87
CA ARG A 33 -4.21 8.39 9.71
C ARG A 33 -4.63 8.68 11.15
N TRP A 34 -5.73 9.38 11.35
CA TRP A 34 -6.31 9.61 12.67
C TRP A 34 -6.73 8.31 13.35
N SER A 35 -7.41 7.41 12.63
CA SER A 35 -7.81 6.11 13.16
C SER A 35 -6.61 5.26 13.58
N VAL A 36 -5.58 5.15 12.72
CA VAL A 36 -4.35 4.40 13.06
C VAL A 36 -3.64 5.04 14.25
N GLY A 37 -3.55 6.38 14.31
CA GLY A 37 -2.98 7.10 15.43
C GLY A 37 -3.71 6.84 16.75
N LEU A 38 -5.04 6.82 16.74
CA LEU A 38 -5.87 6.48 17.90
C LEU A 38 -5.63 5.05 18.37
N MET A 39 -5.58 4.08 17.43
CA MET A 39 -5.30 2.67 17.75
C MET A 39 -3.91 2.50 18.37
N ALA A 40 -2.90 3.19 17.84
CA ALA A 40 -1.55 3.16 18.38
C ALA A 40 -1.48 3.78 19.78
N LEU A 41 -2.13 4.93 19.99
CA LEU A 41 -2.21 5.57 21.30
C LEU A 41 -2.89 4.64 22.33
N ALA A 42 -4.02 4.02 21.97
CA ALA A 42 -4.72 3.08 22.84
C ALA A 42 -3.84 1.88 23.21
N ALA A 43 -3.14 1.28 22.24
CA ALA A 43 -2.21 0.17 22.46
C ALA A 43 -1.06 0.55 23.40
N MET A 44 -0.57 1.79 23.35
CA MET A 44 0.50 2.29 24.22
C MET A 44 0.00 2.65 25.64
N LEU A 45 -1.22 3.18 25.76
CA LEU A 45 -1.79 3.54 27.06
C LEU A 45 -2.16 2.32 27.91
N LEU A 46 -2.54 1.20 27.28
CA LEU A 46 -2.98 0.01 28.00
C LEU A 46 -1.91 -0.57 28.96
N PRO A 47 -0.65 -0.81 28.53
CA PRO A 47 0.42 -1.21 29.45
C PRO A 47 0.68 -0.20 30.57
N VAL A 48 0.58 1.10 30.28
CA VAL A 48 0.78 2.15 31.29
C VAL A 48 -0.29 2.04 32.38
N VAL A 49 -1.56 1.86 32.00
CA VAL A 49 -2.66 1.67 32.95
C VAL A 49 -2.43 0.42 33.81
N TRP A 50 -1.99 -0.70 33.22
CA TRP A 50 -1.70 -1.92 33.98
C TRP A 50 -0.56 -1.74 34.97
N ILE A 51 0.53 -1.06 34.57
CA ILE A 51 1.64 -0.77 35.47
C ILE A 51 1.17 0.11 36.63
N LEU A 52 0.39 1.15 36.37
CA LEU A 52 -0.18 2.00 37.41
C LEU A 52 -1.09 1.21 38.38
N GLN A 53 -1.89 0.27 37.88
CA GLN A 53 -2.71 -0.60 38.73
C GLN A 53 -1.87 -1.50 39.62
N ILE A 54 -0.78 -2.09 39.10
CA ILE A 54 0.16 -2.90 39.89
C ILE A 54 0.77 -2.07 41.02
N LEU A 55 1.20 -0.83 40.73
CA LEU A 55 1.83 0.05 41.71
C LEU A 55 0.84 0.54 42.78
N MET A 56 -0.38 0.89 42.40
CA MET A 56 -1.38 1.46 43.32
C MET A 56 -2.07 0.40 44.20
N PHE A 57 -2.32 -0.79 43.67
CA PHE A 57 -3.14 -1.81 44.34
C PHE A 57 -2.34 -3.05 44.77
N ASN A 58 -1.06 -3.15 44.43
CA ASN A 58 -0.17 -4.27 44.75
C ASN A 58 -0.77 -5.65 44.41
N LEU A 59 -1.30 -5.78 43.19
CA LEU A 59 -1.96 -7.01 42.71
C LEU A 59 -0.95 -7.91 41.98
N PRO A 60 -0.40 -8.97 42.61
CA PRO A 60 0.63 -9.81 42.01
C PRO A 60 0.14 -10.59 40.78
N ASP A 61 -1.16 -10.91 40.72
CA ASP A 61 -1.76 -11.65 39.61
C ASP A 61 -1.70 -10.89 38.28
N GLN A 62 -1.75 -9.55 38.33
CA GLN A 62 -1.68 -8.69 37.14
C GLN A 62 -0.33 -8.81 36.42
N LEU A 63 0.75 -9.11 37.16
CA LEU A 63 2.08 -9.30 36.57
C LEU A 63 2.14 -10.55 35.69
N ASN A 64 1.43 -11.62 36.08
CA ASN A 64 1.39 -12.86 35.30
C ASN A 64 0.61 -12.68 34.00
N VAL A 65 -0.51 -11.94 34.05
CA VAL A 65 -1.27 -11.57 32.85
C VAL A 65 -0.43 -10.70 31.92
N LEU A 66 0.24 -9.67 32.46
CA LEU A 66 1.14 -8.80 31.69
C LEU A 66 2.20 -9.61 30.96
N LYS A 67 2.89 -10.52 31.66
CA LYS A 67 3.89 -11.41 31.08
C LYS A 67 3.33 -12.27 29.94
N GLY A 68 2.14 -12.83 30.11
CA GLY A 68 1.46 -13.62 29.08
C GLY A 68 1.05 -12.80 27.85
N SER A 69 0.76 -11.52 28.03
CA SER A 69 0.32 -10.62 26.96
C SER A 69 1.46 -9.86 26.24
N VAL A 70 2.70 -9.89 26.74
CA VAL A 70 3.83 -9.14 26.14
C VAL A 70 4.00 -9.46 24.66
N LEU A 71 4.00 -10.74 24.28
CA LEU A 71 4.21 -11.14 22.89
C LEU A 71 3.11 -10.61 21.97
N SER A 72 1.84 -10.76 22.38
CA SER A 72 0.70 -10.22 21.64
C SER A 72 0.76 -8.69 21.53
N GLY A 73 1.19 -8.00 22.60
CA GLY A 73 1.41 -6.57 22.59
C GLY A 73 2.49 -6.14 21.60
N LEU A 74 3.63 -6.84 21.57
CA LEU A 74 4.70 -6.58 20.60
C LEU A 74 4.25 -6.83 19.15
N LEU A 75 3.51 -7.91 18.90
CA LEU A 75 2.93 -8.20 17.58
C LEU A 75 1.93 -7.13 17.16
N LEU A 76 1.09 -6.64 18.09
CA LEU A 76 0.16 -5.55 17.84
C LEU A 76 0.89 -4.26 17.48
N LEU A 77 1.93 -3.89 18.23
CA LEU A 77 2.75 -2.71 17.95
C LEU A 77 3.45 -2.82 16.59
N PHE A 78 3.98 -3.99 16.24
CA PHE A 78 4.57 -4.25 14.93
C PHE A 78 3.54 -4.13 13.79
N ALA A 79 2.32 -4.64 13.98
CA ALA A 79 1.25 -4.49 13.02
C ALA A 79 0.85 -3.02 12.85
N LEU A 80 0.73 -2.27 13.96
CA LEU A 80 0.41 -0.84 13.95
C LEU A 80 1.49 -0.02 13.26
N ASP A 81 2.77 -0.35 13.45
CA ASP A 81 3.88 0.29 12.73
C ASP A 81 3.75 0.11 11.21
N GLN A 82 3.43 -1.10 10.75
CA GLN A 82 3.18 -1.35 9.32
C GLN A 82 1.96 -0.59 8.78
N LEU A 83 0.93 -0.36 9.62
CA LEU A 83 -0.24 0.45 9.26
C LEU A 83 0.04 1.95 9.31
N ALA A 84 0.92 2.41 10.19
CA ALA A 84 1.29 3.81 10.36
C ALA A 84 2.23 4.31 9.25
N PHE A 85 3.09 3.43 8.74
CA PHE A 85 4.04 3.72 7.65
C PHE A 85 3.78 2.86 6.39
N PRO A 86 2.60 3.00 5.77
CA PRO A 86 2.30 2.34 4.52
C PRO A 86 3.24 2.84 3.42
N SER A 87 3.74 1.92 2.60
CA SER A 87 4.56 2.31 1.44
C SER A 87 3.64 2.67 0.28
N VAL A 88 3.53 3.97 0.03
CA VAL A 88 2.77 4.55 -1.09
C VAL A 88 3.73 4.83 -2.23
N PRO A 89 3.34 4.61 -3.49
CA PRO A 89 4.10 5.15 -4.62
C PRO A 89 4.23 6.67 -4.50
N CYS A 90 5.38 7.20 -4.95
CA CYS A 90 5.67 8.64 -4.96
C CYS A 90 4.65 9.44 -5.80
N HIS A 91 4.11 8.78 -6.83
CA HIS A 91 3.20 9.37 -7.81
C HIS A 91 1.75 8.95 -7.58
N ASP A 92 0.84 9.88 -7.86
CA ASP A 92 -0.59 9.60 -7.86
C ASP A 92 -1.06 9.11 -9.23
N TRP A 93 -1.09 7.79 -9.43
CA TRP A 93 -1.59 7.20 -10.66
C TRP A 93 -3.11 7.00 -10.69
N ALA A 94 -3.84 7.35 -9.63
CA ALA A 94 -5.23 6.94 -9.40
C ALA A 94 -6.20 7.23 -10.58
N SER A 95 -6.06 8.37 -11.26
CA SER A 95 -7.04 8.78 -12.29
C SER A 95 -7.11 7.85 -13.50
N GLN A 96 -5.98 7.28 -13.93
CA GLN A 96 -5.91 6.46 -15.15
C GLN A 96 -5.54 5.00 -14.89
N PHE A 97 -4.99 4.70 -13.72
CA PHE A 97 -4.47 3.38 -13.38
C PHE A 97 -5.57 2.32 -13.22
N GLN A 98 -6.78 2.70 -12.78
CA GLN A 98 -7.96 1.83 -12.72
C GLN A 98 -8.33 1.17 -14.06
N ASN A 99 -7.99 1.79 -15.19
CA ASN A 99 -8.32 1.27 -16.51
C ASN A 99 -7.29 0.27 -17.04
N LEU A 100 -6.14 0.16 -16.37
CA LEU A 100 -5.07 -0.74 -16.75
C LEU A 100 -5.33 -2.14 -16.18
N ALA A 101 -5.00 -3.17 -16.95
CA ALA A 101 -5.06 -4.55 -16.48
C ALA A 101 -3.65 -4.99 -16.08
N PHE A 102 -3.49 -5.44 -14.84
CA PHE A 102 -2.24 -6.01 -14.37
C PHE A 102 -2.39 -7.50 -14.12
N ARG A 103 -1.37 -8.26 -14.50
CA ARG A 103 -1.24 -9.68 -14.22
C ARG A 103 -0.33 -9.88 -13.02
N ARG A 104 -0.84 -10.55 -11.99
CA ARG A 104 -0.04 -10.95 -10.83
C ARG A 104 0.32 -12.44 -10.96
N PRO A 105 1.60 -12.82 -10.83
CA PRO A 105 1.97 -14.24 -10.80
C PRO A 105 1.23 -14.94 -9.64
N PHE A 106 0.69 -16.13 -9.89
CA PHE A 106 -0.11 -16.86 -8.89
C PHE A 106 0.63 -17.07 -7.56
N LEU A 107 1.93 -17.40 -7.62
CA LEU A 107 2.78 -17.48 -6.43
C LEU A 107 2.83 -16.17 -5.63
N HIS A 108 2.76 -15.03 -6.31
CA HIS A 108 2.78 -13.72 -5.67
C HIS A 108 1.41 -13.32 -5.09
N LEU A 109 0.31 -13.93 -5.54
CA LEU A 109 -1.00 -13.75 -4.91
C LEU A 109 -1.06 -14.45 -3.54
N ILE A 110 -0.42 -15.62 -3.43
CA ILE A 110 -0.43 -16.41 -2.19
C ILE A 110 0.61 -15.90 -1.19
N LEU A 111 1.83 -15.62 -1.65
CA LEU A 111 2.96 -15.30 -0.76
C LEU A 111 3.27 -13.79 -0.66
N GLY A 112 2.75 -12.97 -1.58
CA GLY A 112 3.16 -11.57 -1.70
C GLY A 112 2.14 -10.59 -1.15
N SER A 113 2.59 -9.59 -0.40
CA SER A 113 1.76 -8.43 -0.03
C SER A 113 1.52 -7.51 -1.24
N ASN A 114 0.42 -6.75 -1.21
CA ASN A 114 0.14 -5.75 -2.27
C ASN A 114 1.22 -4.67 -2.31
N LYS A 115 1.77 -4.33 -1.13
CA LYS A 115 2.94 -3.47 -0.96
C LYS A 115 4.14 -3.95 -1.79
N SER A 116 4.51 -5.22 -1.69
CA SER A 116 5.64 -5.75 -2.46
C SER A 116 5.36 -5.82 -3.96
N PHE A 117 4.11 -6.04 -4.35
CA PHE A 117 3.70 -5.98 -5.75
C PHE A 117 3.80 -4.56 -6.31
N GLY A 118 3.24 -3.57 -5.61
CA GLY A 118 3.29 -2.17 -5.99
C GLY A 118 4.72 -1.66 -6.16
N LEU A 119 5.63 -2.00 -5.22
CA LEU A 119 7.04 -1.64 -5.34
C LEU A 119 7.72 -2.26 -6.57
N LYS A 120 7.47 -3.54 -6.86
CA LYS A 120 8.02 -4.21 -8.05
C LYS A 120 7.46 -3.64 -9.35
N LEU A 121 6.20 -3.23 -9.35
CA LEU A 121 5.58 -2.59 -10.50
C LEU A 121 6.18 -1.21 -10.75
N VAL A 122 6.40 -0.42 -9.69
CA VAL A 122 7.12 0.88 -9.78
C VAL A 122 8.53 0.67 -10.32
N ASP A 123 9.28 -0.31 -9.80
CA ASP A 123 10.61 -0.67 -10.32
C ASP A 123 10.57 -1.07 -11.81
N ALA A 124 9.58 -1.87 -12.21
CA ALA A 124 9.40 -2.26 -13.59
C ALA A 124 9.06 -1.09 -14.52
N LEU A 125 8.27 -0.13 -14.05
CA LEU A 125 7.98 1.12 -14.78
C LEU A 125 9.25 1.96 -14.92
N TRP A 126 10.07 2.09 -13.87
CA TRP A 126 11.35 2.78 -13.95
C TRP A 126 12.37 2.08 -14.87
N ALA A 127 12.40 0.75 -14.89
CA ALA A 127 13.22 0.02 -15.85
C ALA A 127 12.75 0.26 -17.29
N ALA A 128 11.43 0.30 -17.52
CA ALA A 128 10.85 0.59 -18.83
C ALA A 128 11.13 2.03 -19.29
N GLU A 129 11.19 3.01 -18.37
CA GLU A 129 11.66 4.38 -18.67
C GLU A 129 13.06 4.40 -19.29
N LEU A 130 13.94 3.47 -18.87
CA LEU A 130 15.31 3.31 -19.39
C LEU A 130 15.38 2.43 -20.64
N GLY A 131 14.25 2.02 -21.21
CA GLY A 131 14.15 1.18 -22.40
C GLY A 131 14.09 -0.33 -22.13
N ASP A 132 14.19 -0.77 -20.86
CA ASP A 132 14.04 -2.19 -20.51
C ASP A 132 12.59 -2.55 -20.15
N PHE A 133 11.82 -2.95 -21.17
CA PHE A 133 10.43 -3.38 -21.00
C PHE A 133 10.29 -4.82 -20.46
N SER A 134 11.38 -5.57 -20.31
CA SER A 134 11.32 -7.00 -19.98
C SER A 134 10.65 -7.28 -18.63
N ARG A 135 10.83 -6.39 -17.65
CA ARG A 135 10.20 -6.50 -16.32
C ARG A 135 8.72 -6.13 -16.37
N LEU A 136 8.38 -5.03 -17.04
CA LEU A 136 7.01 -4.53 -17.14
C LEU A 136 6.10 -5.53 -17.85
N ARG A 137 6.58 -6.13 -18.96
CA ARG A 137 5.85 -7.17 -19.72
C ARG A 137 5.44 -8.38 -18.88
N ARG A 138 6.14 -8.70 -17.79
CA ARG A 138 5.77 -9.81 -16.87
C ARG A 138 4.55 -9.49 -16.01
N TYR A 139 4.22 -8.22 -15.85
CA TYR A 139 3.11 -7.72 -15.04
C TYR A 139 1.88 -7.34 -15.87
N LEU A 140 1.93 -7.55 -17.19
CA LEU A 140 0.84 -7.22 -18.10
C LEU A 140 0.22 -8.52 -18.65
N PRO A 141 -1.12 -8.58 -18.80
CA PRO A 141 -1.77 -9.68 -19.49
C PRO A 141 -1.31 -9.80 -20.94
N ASP A 142 -1.15 -8.65 -21.61
CA ASP A 142 -0.65 -8.51 -22.96
C ASP A 142 0.71 -7.77 -22.92
N PRO A 143 1.82 -8.39 -23.35
CA PRO A 143 3.14 -7.75 -23.40
C PRO A 143 3.24 -6.58 -24.39
N ASP A 144 2.38 -6.54 -25.41
CA ASP A 144 2.47 -5.57 -26.51
C ASP A 144 1.94 -4.19 -26.08
N ILE A 145 1.08 -4.14 -25.06
CA ILE A 145 0.57 -2.88 -24.49
C ILE A 145 1.56 -2.20 -23.53
N ALA A 146 2.77 -2.74 -23.34
CA ALA A 146 3.72 -2.21 -22.35
C ALA A 146 4.14 -0.75 -22.61
N GLU A 147 4.31 -0.38 -23.88
CA GLU A 147 4.65 0.99 -24.28
C GLU A 147 3.50 1.96 -24.00
N GLU A 148 2.27 1.53 -24.27
CA GLU A 148 1.06 2.31 -24.02
C GLU A 148 0.84 2.54 -22.52
N VAL A 149 1.04 1.51 -21.71
CA VAL A 149 0.99 1.61 -20.24
C VAL A 149 2.02 2.62 -19.73
N LEU A 150 3.26 2.55 -20.24
CA LEU A 150 4.31 3.50 -19.85
C LEU A 150 3.94 4.94 -20.26
N ARG A 151 3.40 5.12 -21.47
CA ARG A 151 2.94 6.42 -21.96
C ARG A 151 1.87 7.03 -21.06
N ILE A 152 0.86 6.24 -20.68
CA ILE A 152 -0.19 6.63 -19.73
C ILE A 152 0.40 7.05 -18.38
N CYS A 153 1.31 6.23 -17.82
CA CYS A 153 1.96 6.56 -16.55
C CYS A 153 2.78 7.86 -16.62
N ARG A 154 3.48 8.11 -17.73
CA ARG A 154 4.24 9.36 -17.96
C ARG A 154 3.33 10.57 -18.03
N GLU A 155 2.19 10.47 -18.72
CA GLU A 155 1.23 11.56 -18.83
C GLU A 155 0.67 11.95 -17.46
N VAL A 156 0.36 10.96 -16.62
CA VAL A 156 -0.10 11.21 -15.24
C VAL A 156 1.02 11.81 -14.38
N GLN A 157 2.25 11.34 -14.51
CA GLN A 157 3.39 11.91 -13.76
C GLN A 157 3.67 13.38 -14.15
N ARG A 158 3.53 13.71 -15.44
CA ARG A 158 3.68 15.08 -15.93
C ARG A 158 2.58 15.97 -15.39
N SER A 159 1.32 15.54 -15.47
CA SER A 159 0.19 16.34 -14.96
C SER A 159 0.30 16.56 -13.44
N GLU A 160 0.72 15.56 -12.68
CA GLU A 160 0.99 15.70 -11.25
C GLU A 160 2.12 16.70 -10.96
N SER A 161 3.21 16.63 -11.73
CA SER A 161 4.35 17.54 -11.59
C SER A 161 3.96 18.99 -11.90
N ASP A 162 3.12 19.20 -12.91
CA ASP A 162 2.58 20.51 -13.28
C ASP A 162 1.67 21.08 -12.19
N ILE A 163 0.84 20.25 -11.56
CA ILE A 163 0.00 20.66 -10.43
C ILE A 163 0.89 21.07 -9.24
N ARG A 164 1.89 20.25 -8.88
CA ARG A 164 2.80 20.53 -7.77
C ARG A 164 3.63 21.79 -7.99
N SER A 165 4.07 22.08 -9.21
CA SER A 165 4.83 23.30 -9.52
C SER A 165 3.98 24.57 -9.36
N ARG A 166 2.71 24.53 -9.75
CA ARG A 166 1.76 25.65 -9.56
C ARG A 166 1.53 25.97 -8.08
N PHE A 167 1.40 24.95 -7.22
CA PHE A 167 1.25 25.17 -5.78
C PHE A 167 2.51 25.80 -5.17
N ARG A 168 3.71 25.32 -5.53
CA ARG A 168 4.97 25.90 -5.05
C ARG A 168 5.14 27.38 -5.43
N MET A 169 4.67 27.78 -6.61
CA MET A 169 4.73 29.19 -7.03
C MET A 169 3.77 30.07 -6.23
N ARG A 170 2.64 29.53 -5.75
CA ARG A 170 1.67 30.26 -4.94
C ARG A 170 2.17 30.50 -3.52
N ASP A 171 2.85 29.52 -2.93
CA ASP A 171 3.33 29.60 -1.55
C ASP A 171 4.59 30.48 -1.41
N GLY A 172 5.30 30.77 -2.51
CA GLY A 172 6.54 31.55 -2.51
C GLY A 172 6.37 33.07 -2.72
N SER A 173 5.13 33.57 -2.81
CA SER A 173 4.84 34.99 -3.04
C SER A 173 4.31 35.75 -1.82
N GLU A 174 4.41 35.17 -0.63
CA GLU A 174 4.08 35.79 0.67
C GLU A 174 5.36 36.15 1.44
#